data_AF-A0A7Y4HT26-F1
#
_entry.id   AF-A0A7Y4HT26-F1
#
_cell.length_a   1.000
_cell.length_b   1.000
_cell.length_c   1.000
_cell.angle_alpha   90.00
_cell.angle_beta   90.00
_cell.angle_gamma   90.00
#
_symmetry.space_group_name_H-M   'P 1'
#
loop_
_entity.id
_entity.type
_entity.pdbx_description
1 polymer ?
#
loop_
_entity_poly.entity_id
_entity_poly.type
_entity_poly.pdbx_seq_one_letter_code
_entity_poly.pdbx_strand_id
1 'polypeptide(L)'
;MAVSAAERSTLTRLLGGAVYEQRGPRGRRQWSVDIGTATPQEIAMLGALVDGFYGPPPWVFVGPMQMVTNLLSPEQALLDTGTYSTGTTITQGGAGTTADGLRYGRSLNVSGGAEVALHRRDSQTERLPVVPGIPVTASIYGSGGAAIRLDWISNTGGFISNVTSAAGSGSWTRRVLKATPPSNAAGAQMVVVGATGFTMPAFTWTTDTAPWSPGKGSNAVTVDGLAEAVQMAVQDAPNMRRGSASFTIQELN
;
A
#
# COMPACT_ATOMS: atom_id res chain seq x y z
N MET A 1 -15.96 7.53 4.41
CA MET A 1 -14.97 7.61 3.31
C MET A 1 -15.48 6.81 2.13
N ALA A 2 -15.74 7.48 1.02
CA ALA A 2 -16.06 6.84 -0.26
C ALA A 2 -14.80 6.83 -1.14
N VAL A 3 -14.66 5.78 -1.97
CA VAL A 3 -13.58 5.67 -2.96
C VAL A 3 -14.21 5.54 -4.32
N SER A 4 -13.81 6.41 -5.25
CA SER A 4 -14.20 6.32 -6.65
C SER A 4 -12.96 6.15 -7.54
N ALA A 5 -13.17 5.56 -8.71
CA ALA A 5 -12.18 5.49 -9.77
C ALA A 5 -12.86 5.92 -11.08
N ALA A 6 -12.12 6.58 -11.97
CA ALA A 6 -12.62 6.90 -13.30
C ALA A 6 -13.03 5.63 -14.07
N GLU A 7 -14.03 5.75 -14.93
CA GLU A 7 -14.55 4.65 -15.74
C GLU A 7 -13.44 4.09 -16.65
N ARG A 8 -13.20 2.78 -16.55
CA ARG A 8 -11.97 2.13 -17.05
C ARG A 8 -12.17 1.31 -18.32
N SER A 9 -13.42 1.04 -18.68
CA SER A 9 -13.77 0.07 -19.72
C SER A 9 -14.59 0.74 -20.82
N THR A 10 -14.09 0.67 -22.05
CA THR A 10 -14.91 0.95 -23.23
C THR A 10 -15.40 -0.38 -23.78
N LEU A 11 -16.72 -0.56 -23.83
CA LEU A 11 -17.35 -1.73 -24.41
C LEU A 11 -17.71 -1.44 -25.87
N THR A 12 -17.13 -2.21 -26.79
CA THR A 12 -17.45 -2.14 -28.21
C THR A 12 -18.16 -3.42 -28.63
N ARG A 13 -19.37 -3.30 -29.18
CA ARG A 13 -20.11 -4.44 -29.73
C ARG A 13 -19.69 -4.65 -31.18
N LEU A 14 -19.16 -5.82 -31.50
CA LEU A 14 -18.76 -6.20 -32.85
C LEU A 14 -19.98 -6.60 -33.68
N LEU A 15 -19.85 -6.52 -35.01
CA LEU A 15 -20.90 -6.88 -35.98
C LEU A 15 -21.42 -8.32 -35.81
N GLY A 16 -20.61 -9.24 -35.24
CA GLY A 16 -20.99 -10.61 -34.93
C GLY A 16 -21.68 -10.82 -33.57
N GLY A 17 -22.02 -9.76 -32.84
CA GLY A 17 -22.68 -9.83 -31.54
C GLY A 17 -21.76 -10.04 -30.33
N ALA A 18 -20.47 -10.31 -30.56
CA ALA A 18 -19.46 -10.37 -29.50
C ALA A 18 -19.20 -8.97 -28.90
N VAL A 19 -18.98 -8.91 -27.59
CA VAL A 19 -18.65 -7.68 -26.87
C VAL A 19 -17.15 -7.69 -26.56
N TYR A 20 -16.43 -6.68 -27.05
CA TYR A 20 -15.03 -6.47 -26.73
C TYR A 20 -14.92 -5.41 -25.64
N GLU A 21 -14.34 -5.77 -24.50
CA GLU A 21 -13.97 -4.81 -23.45
C GLU A 21 -12.52 -4.38 -23.67
N GLN A 22 -12.31 -3.12 -24.02
CA GLN A 22 -11.00 -2.50 -23.93
C GLN A 22 -10.88 -1.84 -22.56
N ARG A 23 -10.02 -2.39 -21.69
CA ARG A 23 -9.76 -1.83 -20.36
C ARG A 23 -8.50 -0.98 -20.39
N GLY A 24 -8.65 0.33 -20.17
CA GLY A 24 -7.53 1.27 -20.10
C GLY A 24 -6.64 1.06 -18.86
N PRO A 25 -5.48 1.75 -18.79
CA PRO A 25 -4.70 1.84 -17.56
C PRO A 25 -5.60 2.32 -16.41
N ARG A 26 -5.30 1.88 -15.19
CA ARG A 26 -6.12 2.21 -14.02
C ARG A 26 -6.10 3.74 -13.84
N GLY A 27 -7.29 4.35 -13.80
CA GLY A 27 -7.41 5.78 -13.51
C GLY A 27 -6.94 6.10 -12.09
N ARG A 28 -6.50 7.33 -11.88
CA ARG A 28 -6.15 7.85 -10.55
C ARG A 28 -7.33 7.67 -9.60
N ARG A 29 -7.05 7.19 -8.39
CA ARG A 29 -8.07 7.09 -7.35
C ARG A 29 -8.31 8.44 -6.71
N GLN A 30 -9.55 8.63 -6.29
CA GLN A 30 -9.96 9.74 -5.47
C GLN A 30 -10.68 9.23 -4.23
N TRP A 31 -10.38 9.84 -3.09
CA TRP A 31 -11.06 9.57 -1.83
C TRP A 31 -11.75 10.83 -1.36
N SER A 32 -13.03 10.71 -1.01
CA SER A 32 -13.74 11.75 -0.28
C SER A 32 -13.71 11.40 1.21
N VAL A 33 -13.14 12.30 1.99
CA VAL A 33 -12.99 12.17 3.44
C VAL A 33 -13.91 13.18 4.11
N ASP A 34 -14.78 12.66 4.97
CA ASP A 34 -15.67 13.44 5.80
C ASP A 34 -15.38 13.12 7.26
N ILE A 35 -15.02 14.15 8.02
CA ILE A 35 -14.79 14.09 9.46
C ILE A 35 -16.00 14.72 10.12
N GLY A 36 -16.90 13.85 10.58
CA GLY A 36 -18.19 14.27 11.15
C GLY A 36 -18.08 15.01 12.48
N THR A 37 -17.02 14.82 13.25
CA THR A 37 -16.74 15.59 14.48
C THR A 37 -15.24 15.63 14.71
N ALA A 38 -14.71 16.82 14.98
CA ALA A 38 -13.31 17.07 15.28
C ALA A 38 -13.19 18.19 16.32
N THR A 39 -12.11 18.12 17.10
CA THR A 39 -11.65 19.22 17.95
C THR A 39 -11.04 20.33 17.09
N PRO A 40 -11.04 21.59 17.58
CA PRO A 40 -10.39 22.68 16.87
C PRO A 40 -8.91 22.42 16.59
N GLN A 41 -8.23 21.67 17.47
CA GLN A 41 -6.84 21.31 17.29
C GLN A 41 -6.65 20.35 16.11
N GLU A 42 -7.51 19.34 15.96
CA GLU A 42 -7.44 18.41 14.82
C GLU A 42 -7.71 19.13 13.49
N ILE A 43 -8.70 20.04 13.46
CA ILE A 43 -8.99 20.87 12.29
C ILE A 43 -7.81 21.77 11.95
N ALA A 44 -7.20 22.42 12.95
CA ALA A 44 -6.02 23.25 12.74
C ALA A 44 -4.83 22.47 12.18
N MET A 45 -4.63 21.22 12.59
CA MET A 45 -3.58 20.36 12.01
C MET A 45 -3.86 20.01 10.54
N LEU A 46 -5.13 19.83 10.16
CA LEU A 46 -5.52 19.63 8.75
C LEU A 46 -5.29 20.90 7.91
N GLY A 47 -5.67 22.07 8.44
CA GLY A 47 -5.36 23.36 7.82
C GLY A 47 -3.85 23.53 7.62
N ALA A 48 -3.05 23.25 8.66
CA ALA A 48 -1.60 23.30 8.58
C ALA A 48 -1.00 22.36 7.52
N LEU A 49 -1.58 21.17 7.32
CA LEU A 49 -1.17 20.27 6.23
C LEU A 49 -1.42 20.89 4.85
N VAL A 50 -2.60 21.46 4.63
CA VAL A 50 -2.97 22.10 3.36
C VAL A 50 -2.13 23.36 3.10
N ASP A 51 -1.83 24.13 4.15
CA ASP A 51 -0.97 25.31 4.09
C ASP A 51 0.53 24.97 3.93
N GLY A 52 0.88 23.68 3.93
CA GLY A 52 2.24 23.20 3.65
C GLY A 52 3.19 23.20 4.85
N PHE A 53 2.67 23.30 6.08
CA PHE A 53 3.47 23.25 7.31
C PHE A 53 4.33 21.98 7.42
N TYR A 54 3.81 20.85 6.94
CA TYR A 54 4.52 19.55 6.94
C TYR A 54 5.35 19.30 5.67
N GLY A 55 5.56 20.33 4.86
CA GLY A 55 6.24 20.25 3.58
C GLY A 55 5.29 20.03 2.40
N PRO A 56 5.79 20.26 1.17
CA PRO A 56 4.99 20.12 -0.03
C PRO A 56 4.63 18.66 -0.32
N PRO A 57 3.52 18.40 -1.04
CA PRO A 57 3.22 17.07 -1.58
C PRO A 57 4.34 16.59 -2.53
N PRO A 58 4.44 15.28 -2.82
CA PRO A 58 3.45 14.23 -2.54
C PRO A 58 3.47 13.73 -1.09
N TRP A 59 2.28 13.51 -0.53
CA TRP A 59 2.12 12.85 0.78
C TRP A 59 1.78 11.37 0.61
N VAL A 60 1.91 10.60 1.69
CA VAL A 60 1.44 9.21 1.74
C VAL A 60 0.07 9.17 2.39
N PHE A 61 -0.89 8.53 1.73
CA PHE A 61 -2.21 8.30 2.29
C PHE A 61 -2.38 6.86 2.74
N VAL A 62 -2.75 6.71 4.01
CA VAL A 62 -3.10 5.42 4.61
C VAL A 62 -4.54 5.48 5.10
N GLY A 63 -5.42 4.80 4.37
CA GLY A 63 -6.81 4.65 4.79
C GLY A 63 -6.95 3.70 5.99
N PRO A 64 -8.00 3.84 6.83
CA PRO A 64 -8.16 3.04 8.04
C PRO A 64 -8.16 1.52 7.80
N MET A 65 -8.86 1.08 6.76
CA MET A 65 -8.87 -0.35 6.39
C MET A 65 -7.53 -0.81 5.80
N GLN A 66 -6.75 0.09 5.20
CA GLN A 66 -5.50 -0.27 4.53
C GLN A 66 -4.44 -0.69 5.56
N MET A 67 -4.41 -0.01 6.72
CA MET A 67 -3.56 -0.36 7.86
C MET A 67 -3.68 -1.83 8.26
N VAL A 68 -4.88 -2.40 8.16
CA VAL A 68 -5.17 -3.77 8.64
C VAL A 68 -5.38 -4.80 7.53
N THR A 69 -5.38 -4.37 6.25
CA THR A 69 -5.65 -5.28 5.12
C THR A 69 -4.47 -5.41 4.18
N ASN A 70 -4.06 -4.33 3.52
CA ASN A 70 -2.87 -4.29 2.68
C ASN A 70 -2.48 -2.84 2.30
N LEU A 71 -1.33 -2.40 2.78
CA LEU A 71 -0.71 -1.10 2.52
C LEU A 71 0.06 -1.05 1.20
N LEU A 72 0.30 -2.19 0.55
CA LEU A 72 0.87 -2.18 -0.80
C LEU A 72 -0.07 -1.43 -1.75
N SER A 73 0.50 -0.85 -2.80
CA SER A 73 -0.30 -0.40 -3.93
C SER A 73 -1.03 -1.59 -4.55
N PRO A 74 -2.20 -1.39 -5.16
CA PRO A 74 -2.90 -2.45 -5.88
C PRO A 74 -1.99 -3.19 -6.87
N GLU A 75 -1.14 -2.45 -7.58
CA GLU A 75 -0.23 -2.94 -8.60
C GLU A 75 0.88 -3.81 -7.97
N GLN A 76 1.48 -3.36 -6.86
CA GLN A 76 2.45 -4.16 -6.08
C GLN A 76 1.81 -5.43 -5.53
N ALA A 77 0.60 -5.34 -4.97
CA ALA A 77 -0.11 -6.48 -4.40
C ALA A 77 -0.54 -7.52 -5.45
N LEU A 78 -0.76 -7.10 -6.69
CA LEU A 78 -1.14 -7.94 -7.83
C LEU A 78 0.04 -8.36 -8.70
N LEU A 79 1.26 -7.91 -8.37
CA LEU A 79 2.49 -8.21 -9.10
C LEU A 79 2.42 -7.73 -10.56
N ASP A 80 1.90 -6.53 -10.75
CA ASP A 80 1.88 -5.85 -12.05
C ASP A 80 3.30 -5.62 -12.55
N THR A 81 3.50 -5.74 -13.86
CA THR A 81 4.81 -5.50 -14.47
C THR A 81 5.26 -4.08 -14.19
N GLY A 82 6.50 -3.93 -13.73
CA GLY A 82 7.10 -2.63 -13.41
C GLY A 82 6.96 -2.22 -11.95
N THR A 83 6.18 -2.90 -11.10
CA THR A 83 6.07 -2.54 -9.67
C THR A 83 6.99 -3.33 -8.75
N TYR A 84 7.99 -3.96 -9.34
CA TYR A 84 9.02 -4.71 -8.63
C TYR A 84 10.37 -4.49 -9.32
N SER A 85 11.43 -4.58 -8.53
CA SER A 85 12.82 -4.42 -8.94
C SER A 85 13.61 -5.67 -8.60
N THR A 86 14.52 -6.05 -9.50
CA THR A 86 15.38 -7.22 -9.34
C THR A 86 16.68 -7.02 -10.10
N GLY A 87 17.71 -7.76 -9.68
CA GLY A 87 18.99 -7.86 -10.39
C GLY A 87 19.00 -8.89 -11.52
N THR A 88 17.97 -9.74 -11.64
CA THR A 88 17.93 -10.84 -12.60
C THR A 88 16.67 -10.81 -13.47
N THR A 89 16.52 -11.78 -14.37
CA THR A 89 15.28 -11.96 -15.12
C THR A 89 14.22 -12.58 -14.21
N ILE A 90 13.04 -11.97 -14.17
CA ILE A 90 11.83 -12.54 -13.56
C ILE A 90 10.82 -12.75 -14.67
N THR A 91 10.11 -13.87 -14.64
CA THR A 91 9.00 -14.11 -15.57
C THR A 91 7.69 -14.08 -14.79
N GLN A 92 6.64 -13.52 -15.41
CA GLN A 92 5.31 -13.64 -14.83
C GLN A 92 4.88 -15.12 -14.88
N GLY A 93 4.47 -15.61 -13.73
CA GLY A 93 3.74 -16.86 -13.60
C GLY A 93 2.24 -16.66 -13.77
N GLY A 94 1.51 -17.77 -13.76
CA GLY A 94 0.06 -17.79 -13.99
C GLY A 94 -0.75 -17.88 -12.71
N ALA A 95 -2.03 -18.21 -12.90
CA ALA A 95 -2.93 -18.55 -11.81
C ALA A 95 -2.59 -19.93 -11.21
N GLY A 96 -3.00 -20.16 -9.97
CA GLY A 96 -2.79 -21.44 -9.30
C GLY A 96 -3.48 -21.50 -7.96
N THR A 97 -3.05 -22.47 -7.15
CA THR A 97 -3.61 -22.70 -5.81
C THR A 97 -2.47 -22.83 -4.80
N THR A 98 -2.63 -22.18 -3.66
CA THR A 98 -1.71 -22.22 -2.53
C THR A 98 -1.86 -23.53 -1.75
N ALA A 99 -0.90 -23.83 -0.87
CA ALA A 99 -0.94 -25.05 -0.07
C ALA A 99 -2.18 -25.14 0.87
N ASP A 100 -2.74 -24.00 1.27
CA ASP A 100 -3.95 -23.87 2.08
C ASP A 100 -5.24 -23.74 1.25
N GLY A 101 -5.17 -23.92 -0.08
CA GLY A 101 -6.34 -23.99 -0.96
C GLY A 101 -6.83 -22.66 -1.52
N LEU A 102 -6.16 -21.54 -1.26
CA LEU A 102 -6.50 -20.24 -1.83
C LEU A 102 -6.10 -20.17 -3.31
N ARG A 103 -6.94 -19.54 -4.13
CA ARG A 103 -6.64 -19.33 -5.55
C ARG A 103 -5.96 -17.98 -5.77
N TYR A 104 -4.86 -17.97 -6.50
CA TYR A 104 -4.22 -16.75 -6.99
C TYR A 104 -4.34 -16.66 -8.51
N GLY A 105 -4.47 -15.43 -9.03
CA GLY A 105 -4.56 -15.18 -10.47
C GLY A 105 -3.21 -14.90 -11.14
N ARG A 106 -2.20 -14.49 -10.35
CA ARG A 106 -0.87 -14.11 -10.84
C ARG A 106 0.20 -14.53 -9.86
N SER A 107 1.40 -14.79 -10.36
CA SER A 107 2.58 -15.04 -9.56
C SER A 107 3.82 -14.56 -10.30
N LEU A 108 4.95 -14.55 -9.62
CA LEU A 108 6.26 -14.36 -10.25
C LEU A 108 7.05 -15.64 -10.11
N ASN A 109 7.74 -16.02 -11.20
CA ASN A 109 8.75 -17.08 -11.20
C ASN A 109 10.13 -16.41 -11.14
N VAL A 110 10.93 -16.84 -10.16
CA VAL A 110 12.21 -16.24 -9.83
C VAL A 110 13.32 -17.23 -10.16
N SER A 111 14.12 -16.91 -11.18
CA SER A 111 15.25 -17.75 -11.57
C SER A 111 16.44 -17.53 -10.65
N GLY A 112 17.12 -18.61 -10.24
CA GLY A 112 18.38 -18.53 -9.50
C GLY A 112 18.27 -18.00 -8.07
N GLY A 113 17.07 -17.93 -7.49
CA GLY A 113 16.87 -17.49 -6.10
C GLY A 113 17.12 -16.00 -5.87
N ALA A 114 17.03 -15.19 -6.93
CA ALA A 114 17.28 -13.75 -6.87
C ALA A 114 16.37 -13.00 -5.90
N GLU A 115 16.84 -11.85 -5.45
CA GLU A 115 16.06 -10.94 -4.63
C GLU A 115 15.07 -10.14 -5.50
N VAL A 116 13.85 -9.98 -4.99
CA VAL A 116 12.77 -9.24 -5.65
C VAL A 116 12.21 -8.22 -4.69
N ALA A 117 12.51 -6.95 -4.91
CA ALA A 117 12.00 -5.88 -4.09
C ALA A 117 10.68 -5.35 -4.67
N LEU A 118 9.65 -5.20 -3.83
CA LEU A 118 8.32 -4.73 -4.23
C LEU A 118 8.25 -3.20 -4.27
N HIS A 119 9.01 -2.62 -5.19
CA HIS A 119 8.98 -1.21 -5.59
C HIS A 119 9.47 -1.09 -7.03
N ARG A 120 9.09 -0.01 -7.72
CA ARG A 120 9.65 0.37 -9.02
C ARG A 120 11.16 0.60 -8.92
N ARG A 121 11.92 0.08 -9.87
CA ARG A 121 13.39 0.20 -9.92
C ARG A 121 13.90 1.64 -9.88
N ASP A 122 13.13 2.59 -10.43
CA ASP A 122 13.46 4.01 -10.54
C ASP A 122 12.79 4.87 -9.46
N SER A 123 11.92 4.30 -8.61
CA SER A 123 11.14 5.07 -7.66
C SER A 123 11.71 4.98 -6.24
N GLN A 124 12.40 6.05 -5.87
CA GLN A 124 12.77 6.33 -4.48
C GLN A 124 11.54 6.61 -3.60
N THR A 125 10.38 6.95 -4.20
CA THR A 125 9.16 7.39 -3.48
C THR A 125 8.18 6.25 -3.19
N GLU A 126 8.34 5.08 -3.82
CA GLU A 126 7.42 3.94 -3.65
C GLU A 126 7.77 3.08 -2.42
N ARG A 127 7.99 3.74 -1.28
CA ARG A 127 8.31 3.09 0.00
C ARG A 127 7.02 2.77 0.75
N LEU A 128 7.00 1.66 1.47
CA LEU A 128 5.89 1.33 2.36
C LEU A 128 5.96 2.27 3.57
N PRO A 129 4.87 2.98 3.92
CA PRO A 129 4.88 3.87 5.07
C PRO A 129 4.98 3.06 6.35
N VAL A 130 5.81 3.53 7.28
CA VAL A 130 5.96 2.93 8.60
C VAL A 130 6.03 4.02 9.65
N VAL A 131 5.53 3.70 10.85
CA VAL A 131 5.63 4.58 12.00
C VAL A 131 6.56 3.89 13.01
N PRO A 132 7.64 4.53 13.45
CA PRO A 132 8.50 3.98 14.49
C PRO A 132 7.73 3.48 15.71
N GLY A 133 8.06 2.28 16.17
CA GLY A 133 7.39 1.64 17.31
C GLY A 133 6.03 1.00 17.00
N ILE A 134 5.42 1.23 15.84
CA ILE A 134 4.21 0.52 15.42
C ILE A 134 4.61 -0.77 14.69
N PRO A 135 4.23 -1.95 15.19
CA PRO A 135 4.60 -3.21 14.57
C PRO A 135 3.93 -3.38 13.21
N VAL A 136 4.65 -4.03 12.30
CA VAL A 136 4.19 -4.35 10.95
C VAL A 136 4.26 -5.84 10.69
N THR A 137 3.40 -6.32 9.81
CA THR A 137 3.41 -7.70 9.32
C THR A 137 3.49 -7.70 7.80
N ALA A 138 4.49 -8.39 7.27
CA ALA A 138 4.63 -8.68 5.85
C ALA A 138 4.32 -10.15 5.59
N SER A 139 3.65 -10.47 4.48
CA SER A 139 3.40 -11.85 4.10
C SER A 139 3.43 -12.06 2.59
N ILE A 140 3.82 -13.26 2.16
CA ILE A 140 3.72 -13.74 0.77
C ILE A 140 3.27 -15.20 0.80
N TYR A 141 2.77 -15.69 -0.32
CA TYR A 141 2.76 -17.13 -0.60
C TYR A 141 3.93 -17.45 -1.52
N GLY A 142 4.86 -18.27 -1.05
CA GLY A 142 6.12 -18.54 -1.76
C GLY A 142 6.41 -20.03 -1.93
N SER A 143 7.16 -20.36 -2.98
CA SER A 143 7.73 -21.68 -3.23
C SER A 143 9.26 -21.66 -3.16
N GLY A 144 9.86 -22.83 -2.93
CA GLY A 144 11.30 -22.96 -2.75
C GLY A 144 11.74 -22.41 -1.39
N GLY A 145 12.94 -21.84 -1.30
CA GLY A 145 13.53 -21.27 -0.08
C GLY A 145 13.01 -19.88 0.29
N ALA A 146 11.74 -19.58 -0.04
CA ALA A 146 11.20 -18.24 0.06
C ALA A 146 11.26 -17.68 1.50
N ALA A 147 11.84 -16.49 1.63
CA ALA A 147 11.84 -15.66 2.82
C ALA A 147 11.44 -14.22 2.45
N ILE A 148 11.04 -13.46 3.47
CA ILE A 148 10.71 -12.04 3.36
C ILE A 148 11.79 -11.28 4.12
N ARG A 149 12.33 -10.23 3.51
CA ARG A 149 13.17 -9.23 4.16
C ARG A 149 12.46 -7.89 4.14
N LEU A 150 12.51 -7.18 5.26
CA LEU A 150 12.12 -5.79 5.35
C LEU A 150 13.38 -4.95 5.50
N ASP A 151 13.64 -4.10 4.52
CA ASP A 151 14.72 -3.12 4.56
C ASP A 151 14.14 -1.80 5.10
N TRP A 152 14.62 -1.34 6.25
CA TRP A 152 14.19 -0.10 6.88
C TRP A 152 14.92 1.09 6.27
N ILE A 153 14.16 2.13 5.92
CA ILE A 153 14.65 3.28 5.18
C ILE A 153 14.40 4.57 5.99
N SER A 154 15.37 5.47 6.01
CA SER A 154 15.27 6.78 6.63
C SER A 154 14.38 7.74 5.82
N ASN A 155 14.07 8.93 6.36
CA ASN A 155 13.33 9.94 5.59
C ASN A 155 14.11 10.36 4.32
N THR A 156 15.44 10.34 4.37
CA THR A 156 16.32 10.73 3.25
C THR A 156 16.50 9.63 2.22
N GLY A 157 15.98 8.42 2.47
CA GLY A 157 16.17 7.26 1.57
C GLY A 157 17.37 6.39 1.87
N GLY A 158 18.11 6.68 2.93
CA GLY A 158 19.21 5.83 3.37
C GLY A 158 18.70 4.53 3.95
N PHE A 159 19.35 3.43 3.59
CA PHE A 159 19.20 2.16 4.29
C PHE A 159 19.65 2.30 5.75
N ILE A 160 18.86 1.77 6.67
CA ILE A 160 19.15 1.78 8.12
C ILE A 160 19.60 0.40 8.56
N SER A 161 18.72 -0.59 8.39
CA SER A 161 18.92 -1.98 8.79
C SER A 161 17.88 -2.85 8.09
N ASN A 162 17.98 -4.17 8.26
CA ASN A 162 16.96 -5.08 7.79
C ASN A 162 16.62 -6.15 8.82
N VAL A 163 15.50 -6.82 8.57
CA VAL A 163 15.16 -8.05 9.27
C VAL A 163 14.61 -9.04 8.24
N THR A 164 15.02 -10.30 8.36
CA THR A 164 14.66 -11.35 7.40
C THR A 164 13.96 -12.48 8.14
N SER A 165 12.84 -12.97 7.60
CA SER A 165 12.18 -14.17 8.13
C SER A 165 13.05 -15.39 7.90
N ALA A 166 12.81 -16.47 8.66
CA ALA A 166 13.37 -17.76 8.30
C ALA A 166 12.99 -18.13 6.86
N ALA A 167 13.95 -18.66 6.10
CA ALA A 167 13.66 -19.31 4.83
C ALA A 167 12.75 -20.50 5.11
N GLY A 168 11.66 -20.60 4.37
CA GLY A 168 10.78 -21.75 4.51
C GLY A 168 10.95 -22.74 3.36
N SER A 169 10.52 -23.98 3.59
CA SER A 169 10.42 -25.02 2.57
C SER A 169 8.95 -25.31 2.22
N GLY A 170 8.69 -25.82 1.02
CA GLY A 170 7.34 -26.11 0.53
C GLY A 170 6.95 -25.33 -0.72
N SER A 171 5.85 -25.73 -1.32
CA SER A 171 5.31 -25.12 -2.53
C SER A 171 4.12 -24.23 -2.17
N TRP A 172 4.18 -22.95 -2.54
CA TRP A 172 3.11 -21.97 -2.32
C TRP A 172 2.58 -21.94 -0.88
N THR A 173 3.49 -21.97 0.10
CA THR A 173 3.17 -21.86 1.52
C THR A 173 3.25 -20.40 1.96
N ARG A 174 2.37 -20.01 2.89
CA ARG A 174 2.38 -18.65 3.44
C ARG A 174 3.65 -18.42 4.26
N ARG A 175 4.38 -17.35 3.94
CA ARG A 175 5.50 -16.81 4.72
C ARG A 175 5.06 -15.52 5.39
N VAL A 176 5.53 -15.31 6.60
CA VAL A 176 5.17 -14.16 7.42
C VAL A 176 6.43 -13.63 8.10
N LEU A 177 6.59 -12.31 8.06
CA LEU A 177 7.59 -11.58 8.82
C LEU A 177 6.88 -10.53 9.66
N LYS A 178 7.04 -10.61 10.98
CA LYS A 178 6.56 -9.61 11.93
C LYS A 178 7.77 -8.82 12.41
N ALA A 179 7.70 -7.50 12.40
CA ALA A 179 8.80 -6.66 12.81
C ALA A 179 8.36 -5.29 13.30
N THR A 180 9.21 -4.62 14.07
CA THR A 180 8.97 -3.24 14.53
C THR A 180 10.01 -2.31 13.90
N PRO A 181 9.59 -1.22 13.22
CA PRO A 181 10.52 -0.26 12.63
C PRO A 181 11.39 0.41 13.72
N PRO A 182 12.69 0.63 13.47
CA PRO A 182 13.56 1.37 14.40
C PRO A 182 13.15 2.84 14.49
N SER A 183 13.62 3.54 15.53
CA SER A 183 13.22 4.92 15.87
C SER A 183 13.46 5.95 14.76
N ASN A 184 14.40 5.69 13.85
CA ASN A 184 14.78 6.56 12.74
C ASN A 184 14.23 6.12 11.38
N ALA A 185 13.35 5.10 11.32
CA ALA A 185 12.72 4.66 10.08
C ALA A 185 11.55 5.58 9.68
N ALA A 186 11.46 5.89 8.39
CA ALA A 186 10.34 6.61 7.79
C ALA A 186 9.64 5.79 6.69
N GLY A 187 10.28 4.72 6.21
CA GLY A 187 9.69 3.78 5.28
C GLY A 187 10.28 2.38 5.40
N ALA A 188 9.69 1.44 4.69
CA ALA A 188 10.23 0.09 4.48
C ALA A 188 10.19 -0.29 3.01
N GLN A 189 11.09 -1.18 2.61
CA GLN A 189 11.02 -1.92 1.36
C GLN A 189 10.81 -3.40 1.68
N MET A 190 9.80 -3.99 1.05
CA MET A 190 9.54 -5.41 1.16
C MET A 190 10.30 -6.15 0.06
N VAL A 191 11.17 -7.06 0.44
CA VAL A 191 12.01 -7.86 -0.47
C VAL A 191 11.71 -9.34 -0.27
N VAL A 192 11.50 -10.06 -1.36
CA VAL A 192 11.40 -11.51 -1.37
C VAL A 192 12.76 -12.08 -1.75
N VAL A 193 13.26 -13.02 -0.95
CA VAL A 193 14.59 -13.63 -1.13
C VAL A 193 14.48 -15.15 -1.20
N GLY A 194 15.33 -15.79 -2.01
CA GLY A 194 15.44 -17.26 -2.07
C GLY A 194 14.22 -18.00 -2.64
N ALA A 195 13.20 -17.28 -3.13
CA ALA A 195 12.02 -17.88 -3.72
C ALA A 195 12.32 -18.43 -5.11
N THR A 196 11.65 -19.53 -5.48
CA THR A 196 11.54 -19.95 -6.90
C THR A 196 10.30 -19.38 -7.56
N GLY A 197 9.31 -19.01 -6.74
CA GLY A 197 8.15 -18.25 -7.15
C GLY A 197 7.39 -17.72 -5.94
N PHE A 198 6.61 -16.66 -6.14
CA PHE A 198 5.76 -16.10 -5.09
C PHE A 198 4.55 -15.35 -5.63
N THR A 199 3.55 -15.18 -4.77
CA THR A 199 2.28 -14.50 -5.06
C THR A 199 1.73 -13.82 -3.81
N MET A 200 0.68 -13.03 -4.00
CA MET A 200 -0.14 -12.45 -2.94
C MET A 200 0.69 -11.75 -1.85
N PRO A 201 1.57 -10.80 -2.19
CA PRO A 201 2.25 -10.02 -1.17
C PRO A 201 1.25 -9.14 -0.41
N ALA A 202 1.48 -9.01 0.89
CA ALA A 202 0.75 -8.11 1.77
C ALA A 202 1.68 -7.46 2.78
N PHE A 203 1.38 -6.21 3.14
CA PHE A 203 2.03 -5.47 4.22
C PHE A 203 0.98 -4.74 5.05
N THR A 204 1.02 -4.85 6.37
CA THR A 204 0.02 -4.26 7.29
C THR A 204 0.69 -3.70 8.54
N TRP A 205 0.05 -2.71 9.18
CA TRP A 205 0.39 -2.20 10.51
C TRP A 205 -0.33 -3.00 11.60
N THR A 206 -0.09 -4.31 11.60
CA THR A 206 -0.70 -5.25 12.55
C THR A 206 0.37 -6.15 13.13
N THR A 207 0.13 -6.62 14.35
CA THR A 207 0.93 -7.68 14.98
C THR A 207 0.61 -9.05 14.41
N ASP A 208 -0.54 -9.22 13.77
CA ASP A 208 -1.02 -10.49 13.25
C ASP A 208 -1.18 -10.49 11.75
N THR A 209 -1.13 -11.70 11.21
CA THR A 209 -1.22 -11.95 9.78
C THR A 209 -2.66 -11.77 9.31
N ALA A 210 -2.96 -10.63 8.68
CA ALA A 210 -4.25 -10.39 8.06
C ALA A 210 -4.48 -11.33 6.86
N PRO A 211 -5.72 -11.72 6.51
CA PRO A 211 -5.99 -12.37 5.23
C PRO A 211 -5.49 -11.52 4.05
N TRP A 212 -5.02 -12.17 2.99
CA TRP A 212 -4.59 -11.41 1.81
C TRP A 212 -5.77 -10.67 1.19
N SER A 213 -5.51 -9.42 0.79
CA SER A 213 -6.44 -8.63 -0.02
C SER A 213 -5.65 -7.81 -1.04
N PRO A 214 -6.28 -7.38 -2.14
CA PRO A 214 -5.67 -6.44 -3.05
C PRO A 214 -5.19 -5.18 -2.30
N GLY A 215 -4.01 -4.70 -2.69
CA GLY A 215 -3.40 -3.49 -2.17
C GLY A 215 -4.32 -2.30 -2.29
N LYS A 216 -4.33 -1.45 -1.26
CA LYS A 216 -5.10 -0.20 -1.25
C LYS A 216 -4.24 1.02 -0.92
N GLY A 217 -2.97 0.87 -0.56
CA GLY A 217 -2.09 2.00 -0.24
C GLY A 217 -1.87 2.94 -1.41
N SER A 218 -1.52 4.19 -1.11
CA SER A 218 -1.13 5.20 -2.10
C SER A 218 -0.01 6.06 -1.52
N ASN A 219 1.17 5.97 -2.14
CA ASN A 219 2.40 6.59 -1.63
C ASN A 219 2.63 8.00 -2.19
N ALA A 220 1.78 8.47 -3.09
CA ALA A 220 1.84 9.80 -3.64
C ALA A 220 0.43 10.36 -3.80
N VAL A 221 0.06 11.31 -2.95
CA VAL A 221 -1.24 11.99 -3.00
C VAL A 221 -1.13 13.50 -2.83
N THR A 222 -2.17 14.20 -3.29
CA THR A 222 -2.50 15.58 -2.87
C THR A 222 -3.80 15.59 -2.08
N VAL A 223 -3.98 16.66 -1.32
CA VAL A 223 -5.16 16.95 -0.52
C VAL A 223 -5.70 18.28 -1.01
N ASP A 224 -6.95 18.29 -1.42
CA ASP A 224 -7.61 19.44 -2.04
C ASP A 224 -9.00 19.66 -1.45
N GLY A 225 -9.46 20.91 -1.52
CA GLY A 225 -10.84 21.28 -1.20
C GLY A 225 -11.21 21.08 0.27
N LEU A 226 -10.31 21.45 1.20
CA LEU A 226 -10.63 21.48 2.63
C LEU A 226 -11.78 22.46 2.88
N ALA A 227 -12.90 21.92 3.36
CA ALA A 227 -14.06 22.66 3.80
C ALA A 227 -14.29 22.40 5.27
N GLU A 228 -14.52 23.46 6.04
CA GLU A 228 -14.75 23.41 7.48
C GLU A 228 -16.16 23.91 7.82
N ALA A 229 -16.78 23.30 8.82
CA ALA A 229 -18.04 23.79 9.37
C ALA A 229 -18.01 23.73 10.90
N VAL A 230 -18.43 24.82 11.54
CA VAL A 230 -18.56 24.90 12.99
C VAL A 230 -19.83 24.17 13.41
N GLN A 231 -19.70 23.23 14.34
CA GLN A 231 -20.84 22.53 14.94
C GLN A 231 -21.22 23.13 16.29
N MET A 232 -20.21 23.47 17.10
CA MET A 232 -20.40 24.02 18.44
C MET A 232 -19.22 24.91 18.81
N ALA A 233 -19.49 26.09 19.37
CA ALA A 233 -18.48 27.06 19.75
C ALA A 233 -18.83 27.71 21.10
N VAL A 234 -18.60 26.98 22.20
CA VAL A 234 -18.79 27.51 23.55
C VAL A 234 -17.48 28.10 24.07
N GLN A 235 -17.56 29.33 24.60
CA GLN A 235 -16.42 30.13 25.02
C GLN A 235 -15.65 29.50 26.20
N ASP A 236 -16.33 29.02 27.24
CA ASP A 236 -15.69 28.63 28.51
C ASP A 236 -15.88 27.16 28.89
N ALA A 237 -16.17 26.30 27.92
CA ALA A 237 -16.34 24.87 28.15
C ALA A 237 -15.33 24.06 27.33
N PRO A 238 -14.26 23.51 27.94
CA PRO A 238 -13.35 22.61 27.25
C PRO A 238 -14.15 21.42 26.72
N ASN A 239 -13.87 20.99 25.48
CA ASN A 239 -14.62 19.99 24.72
C ASN A 239 -15.98 20.41 24.14
N MET A 240 -16.46 21.62 24.42
CA MET A 240 -17.68 22.17 23.78
C MET A 240 -17.36 23.04 22.56
N ARG A 241 -16.18 22.83 21.97
CA ARG A 241 -15.78 23.38 20.69
C ARG A 241 -15.61 22.22 19.72
N ARG A 242 -16.45 22.17 18.70
CA ARG A 242 -16.50 21.08 17.72
C ARG A 242 -16.74 21.64 16.34
N GLY A 243 -16.10 21.04 15.37
CA GLY A 243 -16.37 21.28 13.96
C GLY A 243 -16.38 19.98 13.19
N SER A 244 -16.69 20.07 11.92
CA SER A 244 -16.51 19.03 10.93
C SER A 244 -15.62 19.55 9.82
N ALA A 245 -14.92 18.64 9.16
CA ALA A 245 -14.12 18.96 7.98
C ALA A 245 -14.40 17.93 6.88
N SER A 246 -14.42 18.37 5.63
CA SER A 246 -14.41 17.48 4.48
C SER A 246 -13.35 17.90 3.48
N PHE A 247 -12.76 16.94 2.79
CA PHE A 247 -11.73 17.19 1.79
C PHE A 247 -11.62 16.01 0.83
N THR A 248 -10.91 16.24 -0.27
CA THR A 248 -10.60 15.24 -1.27
C THR A 248 -9.13 14.88 -1.23
N ILE A 249 -8.84 13.59 -1.34
CA ILE A 249 -7.48 13.09 -1.58
C ILE A 249 -7.41 12.58 -3.01
N GLN A 250 -6.37 12.95 -3.75
CA GLN A 250 -6.15 12.50 -5.12
C GLN A 250 -4.82 11.78 -5.25
N GLU A 251 -4.82 10.61 -5.89
CA GLU A 251 -3.61 9.87 -6.21
C GLU A 251 -2.81 10.54 -7.32
N LEU A 252 -1.49 10.70 -7.10
CA LEU A 252 -0.51 11.17 -8.07
C LEU A 252 0.20 10.00 -8.76
N ASN A 253 0.76 10.25 -9.95
CA ASN A 253 1.47 9.23 -10.75
C ASN A 253 2.93 9.07 -10.33
#